data_AF-A0A010ZRL5-F1
#
_entry.id   AF-A0A010ZRL5-F1
#
_cell.length_a   1.000
_cell.length_b   1.000
_cell.length_c   1.000
_cell.angle_alpha   90.00
_cell.angle_beta   90.00
_cell.angle_gamma   90.00
#
_symmetry.space_group_name_H-M   'P 1'
#
loop_
_entity.id
_entity.type
_entity.pdbx_description
1 polymer ?
#
loop_
_entity_poly.entity_id
_entity_poly.type
_entity_poly.pdbx_seq_one_letter_code
_entity_poly.pdbx_strand_id
1 'polypeptide(L)'
;MSASGQDLGVQLYGLLVAAKNHLLEIAGQYGVALAALDASGYGASGAFSRPAELGGGFYGPVYQPLADLREELAQALTTTKENLGLTADALVLATQVYADSDAEAAAEFHRLLTDQAHGEPRPGDNGVVPPPGASGGRP
;
A
#
# COMPACT_ATOMS: atom_id res chain seq x y z
N MET A 1 22.87 -2.39 -15.08
CA MET A 1 22.72 -1.07 -14.46
C MET A 1 23.18 -1.20 -13.03
N SER A 2 24.30 -0.59 -12.69
CA SER A 2 24.91 -0.68 -11.37
C SER A 2 24.01 0.07 -10.38
N ALA A 3 23.35 -0.64 -9.47
CA ALA A 3 22.46 -0.02 -8.47
C ALA A 3 23.31 0.73 -7.45
N SER A 4 23.50 2.03 -7.64
CA SER A 4 24.07 2.89 -6.60
C SER A 4 23.00 3.21 -5.56
N GLY A 5 23.40 3.55 -4.32
CA GLY A 5 22.45 4.03 -3.30
C GLY A 5 21.66 5.27 -3.75
N GLN A 6 22.21 6.05 -4.69
CA GLN A 6 21.48 7.17 -5.32
C GLN A 6 20.32 6.68 -6.19
N ASP A 7 20.53 5.63 -7.00
CA ASP A 7 19.48 5.06 -7.85
C ASP A 7 18.36 4.42 -7.02
N LEU A 8 18.72 3.80 -5.88
CA LEU A 8 17.74 3.29 -4.92
C LEU A 8 16.93 4.44 -4.31
N GLY A 9 17.58 5.50 -3.86
CA GLY A 9 16.91 6.67 -3.30
C GLY A 9 15.92 7.32 -4.26
N VAL A 10 16.28 7.46 -5.54
CA VAL A 10 15.37 7.98 -6.58
C VAL A 10 14.16 7.07 -6.78
N GLN A 11 14.35 5.75 -6.80
CA GLN A 11 13.26 4.79 -6.95
C GLN A 11 12.31 4.81 -5.75
N LEU A 12 12.85 4.83 -4.53
CA LEU A 12 12.08 4.93 -3.29
C LEU A 12 11.27 6.24 -3.24
N TYR A 13 11.87 7.35 -3.65
CA TYR A 13 11.15 8.62 -3.78
C TYR A 13 10.01 8.54 -4.81
N GLY A 14 10.25 7.90 -5.96
CA GLY A 14 9.22 7.67 -6.99
C GLY A 14 8.03 6.87 -6.46
N LEU A 15 8.28 5.79 -5.70
CA LEU A 15 7.24 5.01 -5.04
C LEU A 15 6.46 5.85 -4.02
N LEU A 16 7.16 6.67 -3.23
CA LEU A 16 6.53 7.54 -2.25
C LEU A 16 5.62 8.59 -2.90
N VAL A 17 6.04 9.18 -4.02
CA VAL A 17 5.24 10.12 -4.81
C VAL A 17 4.01 9.43 -5.41
N ALA A 18 4.18 8.26 -6.01
CA ALA A 18 3.06 7.50 -6.56
C ALA A 18 2.02 7.16 -5.50
N ALA A 19 2.48 6.75 -4.31
CA ALA A 19 1.62 6.42 -3.18
C ALA A 19 0.88 7.65 -2.63
N LYS A 20 1.61 8.72 -2.28
CA LYS A 20 1.04 9.88 -1.57
C LYS A 20 0.27 10.84 -2.47
N ASN A 21 0.58 10.87 -3.77
CA ASN A 21 -0.05 11.80 -4.70
C ASN A 21 -0.97 11.05 -5.67
N HIS A 22 -0.42 10.24 -6.56
CA HIS A 22 -1.17 9.73 -7.71
C HIS A 22 -2.30 8.78 -7.30
N LEU A 23 -2.03 7.78 -6.45
CA LEU A 23 -3.07 6.81 -6.05
C LEU A 23 -4.19 7.47 -5.25
N LEU A 24 -3.84 8.40 -4.36
CA LEU A 24 -4.82 9.13 -3.55
C LEU A 24 -5.64 10.12 -4.39
N GLU A 25 -5.03 10.77 -5.38
CA GLU A 25 -5.74 11.65 -6.32
C GLU A 25 -6.76 10.85 -7.14
N ILE A 26 -6.36 9.69 -7.68
CA ILE A 26 -7.26 8.80 -8.42
C ILE A 26 -8.38 8.30 -7.50
N ALA A 27 -8.06 7.86 -6.28
CA ALA A 27 -9.06 7.46 -5.28
C ALA A 27 -10.04 8.61 -4.95
N GLY A 28 -9.57 9.85 -4.95
CA GLY A 28 -10.39 11.05 -4.84
C GLY A 28 -11.43 11.16 -5.96
N GLN A 29 -11.05 10.87 -7.21
CA GLN A 29 -11.99 10.88 -8.35
C GLN A 29 -13.10 9.83 -8.21
N TYR A 30 -12.78 8.64 -7.69
CA TYR A 30 -13.81 7.66 -7.35
C TYR A 30 -14.77 8.17 -6.26
N GLY A 31 -14.27 8.94 -5.29
CA GLY A 31 -15.10 9.62 -4.30
C GLY A 31 -16.06 10.65 -4.91
N VAL A 32 -15.60 11.42 -5.90
CA VAL A 32 -16.45 12.37 -6.64
C VAL A 32 -17.53 11.62 -7.44
N ALA A 33 -17.16 10.53 -8.11
CA ALA A 33 -18.11 9.70 -8.85
C ALA A 33 -19.19 9.09 -7.94
N LEU A 34 -18.81 8.60 -6.76
CA LEU A 34 -19.75 8.12 -5.74
C LEU A 34 -20.74 9.21 -5.30
N ALA A 35 -20.25 10.42 -5.02
CA ALA A 35 -21.12 11.53 -4.62
C ALA A 35 -22.11 11.92 -5.74
N ALA A 36 -21.67 11.91 -7.00
CA ALA A 36 -22.53 12.17 -8.14
C ALA A 36 -23.59 11.06 -8.32
N LEU A 37 -23.20 9.80 -8.11
CA LEU A 37 -24.11 8.66 -8.16
C LEU A 37 -25.17 8.76 -7.06
N ASP A 38 -24.78 9.19 -5.85
CA ASP A 38 -25.73 9.41 -4.76
C ASP A 38 -26.72 10.54 -5.04
N ALA A 39 -26.24 11.66 -5.56
CA ALA A 39 -27.09 12.77 -5.96
C ALA A 39 -28.12 12.35 -7.03
N SER A 40 -27.75 11.46 -7.95
CA SER A 40 -28.64 10.97 -9.01
C SER A 40 -29.82 10.16 -8.47
N GLY A 41 -29.62 9.46 -7.36
CA GLY A 41 -30.65 8.68 -6.67
C GLY A 41 -31.83 9.50 -6.18
N TYR A 42 -31.53 10.64 -5.55
CA TYR A 42 -32.56 11.53 -5.03
C TYR A 42 -33.44 12.12 -6.13
N GLY A 43 -32.89 12.39 -7.31
CA GLY A 43 -33.65 12.87 -8.47
C GLY A 43 -34.47 11.78 -9.16
N ALA A 44 -34.00 10.53 -9.15
CA ALA A 44 -34.64 9.42 -9.84
C ALA A 44 -36.01 9.07 -9.26
N SER A 45 -36.16 8.98 -7.94
CA SER A 45 -37.45 8.61 -7.31
C SER A 45 -38.59 9.56 -7.70
N GLY A 46 -38.33 10.87 -7.77
CA GLY A 46 -39.29 11.86 -8.25
C GLY A 46 -39.65 11.70 -9.74
N ALA A 47 -38.66 11.40 -10.59
CA ALA A 47 -38.87 11.22 -12.03
C ALA A 47 -39.66 9.95 -12.38
N PHE A 48 -39.56 8.91 -11.56
CA PHE A 48 -40.28 7.64 -11.76
C PHE A 48 -41.67 7.62 -11.11
N SER A 49 -41.99 8.61 -10.27
CA SER A 49 -43.30 8.74 -9.62
C SER A 49 -44.42 8.80 -10.66
N ARG A 50 -45.34 7.83 -10.60
CA ARG A 50 -46.46 7.69 -11.54
C ARG A 50 -47.69 7.06 -10.89
N PRO A 51 -48.89 7.30 -11.43
CA PRO A 51 -50.11 6.62 -10.99
C PRO A 51 -49.96 5.09 -11.07
N ALA A 52 -50.37 4.39 -10.01
CA ALA A 52 -50.23 2.94 -9.89
C ALA A 52 -51.09 2.18 -10.91
N GLU A 53 -52.15 2.80 -11.40
CA GLU A 53 -53.08 2.29 -12.42
C GLU A 53 -52.38 2.01 -13.76
N LEU A 54 -51.23 2.65 -14.00
CA LEU A 54 -50.42 2.40 -15.19
C LEU A 54 -49.58 1.12 -15.07
N GLY A 55 -49.66 0.38 -13.96
CA GLY A 55 -48.95 -0.87 -13.73
C GLY A 55 -47.50 -0.69 -13.27
N GLY A 56 -46.96 -1.70 -12.59
CA GLY A 56 -45.59 -1.70 -12.05
C GLY A 56 -45.40 -0.89 -10.76
N GLY A 57 -46.48 -0.59 -10.02
CA GLY A 57 -46.41 0.15 -8.76
C GLY A 57 -46.14 1.65 -8.94
N PHE A 58 -45.87 2.34 -7.83
CA PHE A 58 -45.75 3.79 -7.77
C PHE A 58 -44.57 4.37 -8.57
N TYR A 59 -43.55 3.55 -8.84
CA TYR A 59 -42.36 3.95 -9.60
C TYR A 59 -42.23 3.24 -10.96
N GLY A 60 -43.20 2.39 -11.32
CA GLY A 60 -43.13 1.55 -12.50
C GLY A 60 -42.08 0.42 -12.41
N PRO A 61 -42.04 -0.47 -13.41
CA PRO A 61 -41.26 -1.71 -13.35
C PRO A 61 -39.74 -1.51 -13.54
N VAL A 62 -39.32 -0.36 -14.07
CA VAL A 62 -37.91 -0.08 -14.40
C VAL A 62 -37.14 0.53 -13.23
N TYR A 63 -37.83 1.08 -12.24
CA TYR A 63 -37.18 1.75 -11.12
C TYR A 63 -36.27 0.81 -10.30
N GLN A 64 -36.76 -0.38 -9.95
CA GLN A 64 -35.97 -1.30 -9.12
C GLN A 64 -34.71 -1.79 -9.84
N PRO A 65 -34.75 -2.27 -11.11
CA PRO A 65 -33.53 -2.61 -11.85
C PRO A 65 -32.51 -1.46 -11.96
N LEU A 66 -32.99 -0.21 -12.09
CA LEU A 66 -32.10 0.96 -12.12
C LEU A 66 -31.47 1.22 -10.74
N ALA A 67 -32.24 1.07 -9.67
CA ALA A 67 -31.74 1.19 -8.30
C ALA A 67 -30.69 0.11 -8.00
N ASP A 68 -30.93 -1.13 -8.42
CA ASP A 68 -30.00 -2.24 -8.24
C ASP A 68 -28.69 -2.01 -9.02
N LEU A 69 -28.77 -1.58 -10.28
CA LEU A 69 -27.59 -1.21 -11.08
C LEU A 69 -26.79 -0.08 -10.43
N ARG A 70 -27.47 0.91 -9.86
CA ARG A 70 -26.81 2.01 -9.15
C ARG A 70 -26.05 1.48 -7.93
N GLU A 71 -26.64 0.58 -7.16
CA GLU A 71 -25.99 -0.01 -5.99
C GLU A 71 -24.75 -0.82 -6.39
N GLU A 72 -24.84 -1.64 -7.45
CA GLU A 72 -23.71 -2.40 -7.98
C GLU A 72 -22.56 -1.48 -8.43
N LEU A 73 -22.88 -0.39 -9.13
CA LEU A 73 -21.90 0.61 -9.52
C LEU A 73 -21.26 1.29 -8.30
N ALA A 74 -22.06 1.66 -7.29
CA ALA A 74 -21.55 2.26 -6.06
C ALA A 74 -20.59 1.31 -5.34
N GLN A 75 -20.93 0.03 -5.27
CA GLN A 75 -20.08 -0.98 -4.65
C GLN A 75 -18.75 -1.13 -5.41
N ALA A 76 -18.80 -1.24 -6.75
CA ALA A 76 -17.59 -1.36 -7.57
C ALA A 76 -16.65 -0.14 -7.44
N LEU A 77 -17.21 1.07 -7.43
CA LEU A 77 -16.45 2.31 -7.24
C LEU A 77 -15.83 2.39 -5.83
N THR A 78 -16.59 1.97 -4.80
CA THR A 78 -16.12 1.95 -3.41
C THR A 78 -14.95 0.99 -3.23
N THR A 79 -15.11 -0.26 -3.67
CA THR A 79 -14.04 -1.26 -3.59
C THR A 79 -12.79 -0.80 -4.35
N THR A 80 -12.95 -0.18 -5.51
CA THR A 80 -11.81 0.33 -6.29
C THR A 80 -11.08 1.46 -5.54
N LYS A 81 -11.83 2.42 -4.98
CA LYS A 81 -11.28 3.50 -4.15
C LYS A 81 -10.49 2.95 -2.95
N GLU A 82 -11.06 1.98 -2.24
CA GLU A 82 -10.43 1.35 -1.08
C GLU A 82 -9.15 0.60 -1.46
N ASN A 83 -9.18 -0.17 -2.55
CA ASN A 83 -8.00 -0.87 -3.06
C ASN A 83 -6.86 0.09 -3.43
N LEU A 84 -7.17 1.25 -4.00
CA LEU A 84 -6.18 2.28 -4.29
C LEU A 84 -5.58 2.85 -3.00
N GLY A 85 -6.39 3.11 -1.98
CA GLY A 85 -5.92 3.55 -0.67
C GLY A 85 -5.01 2.52 0.00
N LEU A 86 -5.43 1.25 0.06
CA LEU A 86 -4.62 0.16 0.60
C LEU A 86 -3.31 -0.04 -0.15
N THR A 87 -3.33 0.12 -1.48
CA THR A 87 -2.11 0.06 -2.30
C THR A 87 -1.18 1.22 -1.98
N ALA A 88 -1.71 2.43 -1.79
CA ALA A 88 -0.91 3.58 -1.37
C ALA A 88 -0.22 3.33 -0.02
N ASP A 89 -0.98 2.83 0.97
CA ASP A 89 -0.43 2.50 2.29
C ASP A 89 0.66 1.43 2.22
N ALA A 90 0.42 0.37 1.43
CA ALA A 90 1.39 -0.70 1.21
C ALA A 90 2.68 -0.18 0.55
N LEU A 91 2.58 0.74 -0.41
CA LEU A 91 3.75 1.36 -1.05
C LEU A 91 4.54 2.25 -0.10
N VAL A 92 3.86 3.02 0.76
CA VAL A 92 4.52 3.82 1.80
C VAL A 92 5.29 2.91 2.75
N LEU A 93 4.66 1.83 3.23
CA LEU A 93 5.29 0.86 4.11
C LEU A 93 6.49 0.18 3.44
N ALA A 94 6.33 -0.29 2.20
CA ALA A 94 7.42 -0.93 1.46
C ALA A 94 8.60 0.01 1.28
N THR A 95 8.33 1.29 0.96
CA THR A 95 9.38 2.30 0.81
C THR A 95 10.17 2.49 2.11
N GLN A 96 9.48 2.55 3.25
CA GLN A 96 10.11 2.69 4.56
C GLN A 96 10.96 1.46 4.91
N VAL A 97 10.40 0.25 4.74
CA VAL A 97 11.10 -1.01 5.03
C VAL A 97 12.37 -1.16 4.20
N TYR A 98 12.33 -0.82 2.91
CA TYR A 98 13.52 -0.88 2.06
C TYR A 98 14.58 0.15 2.47
N ALA A 99 14.18 1.37 2.81
CA ALA A 99 15.11 2.41 3.28
C ALA A 99 15.80 1.99 4.58
N ASP A 100 15.04 1.46 5.55
CA ASP A 100 15.56 1.03 6.84
C ASP A 100 16.51 -0.17 6.68
N SER A 101 16.15 -1.15 5.84
CA SER A 101 16.97 -2.33 5.57
C SER A 101 18.31 -1.97 4.90
N ASP A 102 18.30 -1.00 3.96
CA ASP A 102 19.54 -0.53 3.32
C ASP A 102 20.45 0.21 4.32
N ALA A 103 19.86 1.03 5.20
CA ALA A 103 20.58 1.71 6.26
C ALA A 103 21.20 0.73 7.28
N GLU A 104 20.46 -0.31 7.68
CA GLU A 104 20.96 -1.38 8.55
C GLU A 104 22.10 -2.16 7.91
N ALA A 105 21.96 -2.51 6.62
CA ALA A 105 23.01 -3.20 5.87
C ALA A 105 24.30 -2.35 5.75
N ALA A 106 24.16 -1.05 5.49
CA ALA A 106 25.29 -0.12 5.44
C ALA A 106 25.99 0.00 6.81
N ALA A 107 25.21 0.09 7.89
CA ALA A 107 25.72 0.14 9.26
C ALA A 107 26.48 -1.14 9.64
N GLU A 108 25.92 -2.32 9.32
CA GLU A 108 26.57 -3.60 9.59
C GLU A 108 27.84 -3.77 8.76
N PHE A 109 27.84 -3.36 7.49
CA PHE A 109 29.06 -3.35 6.67
C PHE A 109 30.15 -2.46 7.29
N HIS A 110 29.81 -1.28 7.80
CA HIS A 110 30.77 -0.39 8.47
C HIS A 110 31.26 -0.96 9.80
N ARG A 111 30.39 -1.64 10.56
CA ARG A 111 30.78 -2.37 11.77
C ARG A 111 31.80 -3.46 11.44
N LEU A 112 31.51 -4.28 10.44
CA LEU A 112 32.40 -5.35 10.00
C LEU A 112 33.73 -4.82 9.47
N LEU A 113 33.77 -3.69 8.77
CA LEU A 113 35.02 -3.05 8.36
C LEU A 113 35.86 -2.57 9.55
N THR A 114 35.20 -2.02 10.57
CA THR A 114 35.85 -1.55 11.80
C THR A 114 36.38 -2.74 12.60
N ASP A 115 35.61 -3.83 12.68
CA ASP A 115 35.99 -5.07 13.36
C ASP A 115 37.04 -5.87 12.57
N GLN A 116 37.05 -5.80 11.23
CA GLN A 116 38.07 -6.40 10.35
C GLN A 116 39.45 -5.76 10.47
N ALA A 117 39.59 -4.61 11.13
CA ALA A 117 40.89 -4.19 11.64
C ALA A 117 41.53 -5.23 12.59
N HIS A 118 40.76 -6.25 13.03
CA HIS A 118 41.19 -7.40 13.83
C HIS A 118 41.04 -8.79 13.15
N GLY A 119 40.65 -8.88 11.86
CA GLY A 119 40.57 -10.15 11.10
C GLY A 119 39.21 -10.47 10.45
N GLU A 120 39.19 -11.31 9.41
CA GLU A 120 37.99 -11.62 8.59
C GLU A 120 36.81 -12.23 9.38
N PRO A 121 35.57 -11.71 9.26
CA PRO A 121 34.38 -12.26 9.87
C PRO A 121 33.84 -13.35 8.96
N ARG A 122 33.66 -14.54 9.53
CA ARG A 122 33.03 -15.67 8.84
C ARG A 122 31.50 -15.58 8.96
N PRO A 123 30.75 -15.93 7.90
CA PRO A 123 29.30 -15.99 8.00
C PRO A 123 28.90 -17.11 8.97
N GLY A 124 28.26 -16.75 10.08
CA GLY A 124 27.61 -17.70 11.00
C GLY A 124 28.16 -17.81 12.42
N ASP A 125 29.14 -17.00 12.83
CA ASP A 125 29.69 -17.10 14.18
C ASP A 125 28.88 -16.26 15.18
N ASN A 126 27.81 -16.84 15.70
CA ASN A 126 27.08 -16.32 16.86
C ASN A 126 27.94 -16.44 18.13
N GLY A 127 28.98 -15.60 18.23
CA GLY A 127 29.57 -15.12 19.49
C GLY A 127 29.83 -16.15 20.59
N VAL A 128 30.29 -17.37 20.29
CA VAL A 128 30.71 -18.30 21.35
C VAL A 128 32.11 -17.88 21.82
N VAL A 129 32.12 -17.02 22.85
CA VAL A 129 33.32 -16.66 23.60
C VAL A 129 33.89 -17.95 24.24
N PRO A 130 35.12 -18.37 23.93
CA PRO A 130 35.74 -19.48 24.63
C PRO A 130 36.08 -19.05 26.07
N PRO A 131 35.85 -19.92 27.09
CA PRO A 131 36.06 -19.55 28.48
C PRO A 131 37.55 -19.29 28.78
N PRO A 132 37.87 -18.32 29.65
CA PRO A 132 39.24 -17.97 29.96
C PRO A 132 39.84 -19.01 30.91
N GLY A 133 40.81 -19.79 30.41
CA GLY A 133 41.68 -20.59 31.26
C GLY A 133 41.92 -22.02 30.75
N ALA A 134 42.87 -22.18 29.85
CA ALA A 134 43.55 -23.45 29.67
C ALA A 134 45.04 -23.19 29.39
N SER A 135 45.77 -22.78 30.43
CA SER A 135 47.23 -22.91 30.46
C SER A 135 47.57 -24.39 30.62
N GLY A 136 47.68 -25.11 29.51
CA GLY A 136 48.21 -26.48 29.47
C GLY A 136 49.71 -26.45 29.16
N GLY A 137 50.54 -26.64 30.18
CA GLY A 137 51.98 -26.75 30.03
C GLY A 137 52.45 -28.10 29.49
N ARG A 138 53.57 -28.03 28.74
CA ARG A 138 54.72 -28.97 28.67
C ARG A 138 54.45 -30.40 28.14
N PRO A 139 55.47 -31.14 27.63
CA PRO A 139 56.86 -31.28 28.12
C PRO A 139 57.86 -30.25 27.61
#